data_AF-A0A0X3PZJ7-F1
#
_entry.id   AF-A0A0X3PZJ7-F1
#
_cell.length_a   1.000
_cell.length_b   1.000
_cell.length_c   1.000
_cell.angle_alpha   90.00
_cell.angle_beta   90.00
_cell.angle_gamma   90.00
#
_symmetry.space_group_name_H-M   'P 1'
#
loop_
_entity.id
_entity.type
_entity.pdbx_description
1 polymer ?
#
loop_
_entity_poly.entity_id
_entity_poly.type
_entity_poly.pdbx_seq_one_letter_code
_entity_poly.pdbx_strand_id
1 'polypeptide(L)'
;MSSVSTVVVEPSAYHAMLMEAYLNPDKEVCGLLFGQLEPESVRVLGHFPSEVTDPTNLAKAQELVKEIVDSESTEQVKLVGWYHTHAGRGCEPTLSDTFLQDRFQNLLPHFVGLVLTVGETSVHEPVRNDY
;
A
#
# COMPACT_ATOMS: atom_id res chain seq x y z
N MET A 1 -7.57 8.31 -19.23
CA MET A 1 -6.91 8.20 -17.90
C MET A 1 -6.12 6.91 -17.94
N SER A 2 -4.79 6.93 -17.75
CA SER A 2 -4.03 5.67 -17.69
C SER A 2 -4.36 5.00 -16.36
N SER A 3 -4.87 3.78 -16.42
CA SER A 3 -5.11 2.95 -15.24
C SER A 3 -3.82 2.23 -14.87
N VAL A 4 -3.51 2.14 -13.59
CA VAL A 4 -2.49 1.19 -13.11
C VAL A 4 -3.04 -0.21 -13.35
N SER A 5 -2.39 -0.98 -14.23
CA SER A 5 -2.77 -2.36 -14.53
C SER A 5 -2.03 -3.36 -13.65
N THR A 6 -0.84 -2.98 -13.19
CA THR A 6 0.08 -3.87 -12.48
C THR A 6 0.74 -3.15 -11.30
N VAL A 7 0.82 -3.83 -10.15
CA VAL A 7 1.61 -3.38 -9.00
C VAL A 7 2.69 -4.42 -8.73
N VAL A 8 3.95 -4.01 -8.77
CA VAL A 8 5.11 -4.87 -8.48
C VAL A 8 5.66 -4.47 -7.13
N VAL A 9 5.71 -5.41 -6.19
CA VAL A 9 6.26 -5.16 -4.85
C VAL A 9 7.63 -5.81 -4.76
N GLU A 10 8.65 -5.03 -4.41
CA GLU A 10 9.99 -5.56 -4.17
C GLU A 10 9.97 -6.61 -3.05
N PRO A 11 10.71 -7.73 -3.19
CA PRO A 11 10.71 -8.79 -2.18
C PRO A 11 11.08 -8.29 -0.79
N SER A 12 12.01 -7.33 -0.68
CA SER A 12 12.39 -6.72 0.59
C SER A 12 11.24 -5.91 1.21
N ALA A 13 10.53 -5.12 0.41
CA ALA A 13 9.37 -4.35 0.85
C ALA A 13 8.25 -5.27 1.32
N TYR A 14 7.95 -6.32 0.54
CA TYR A 14 6.94 -7.31 0.89
C TYR A 14 7.28 -8.04 2.19
N HIS A 15 8.53 -8.50 2.32
CA HIS A 15 8.99 -9.21 3.51
C HIS A 15 8.92 -8.32 4.76
N ALA A 16 9.33 -7.06 4.65
CA ALA A 16 9.28 -6.12 5.77
C ALA A 16 7.83 -5.84 6.22
N MET A 17 6.89 -5.61 5.29
CA MET A 17 5.47 -5.45 5.62
C MET A 17 4.87 -6.71 6.26
N LEU A 18 5.22 -7.89 5.76
CA LEU A 18 4.79 -9.16 6.35
C LEU A 18 5.34 -9.36 7.76
N MET A 19 6.60 -9.02 8.00
CA MET A 19 7.22 -9.11 9.32
C MET A 19 6.46 -8.26 10.33
N GLU A 20 6.01 -7.06 9.96
CA GLU A 20 5.18 -6.23 10.84
C GLU A 20 3.83 -6.85 11.15
N ALA A 21 3.19 -7.45 10.16
CA ALA A 21 1.95 -8.19 10.35
C ALA A 21 2.15 -9.35 11.35
N TYR A 22 3.21 -10.15 11.18
CA TYR A 22 3.54 -11.26 12.08
C TYR A 22 3.88 -10.83 13.50
N LEU A 23 4.51 -9.66 13.67
CA LEU A 23 4.81 -9.11 14.99
C LEU A 23 3.59 -8.52 15.69
N ASN A 24 2.50 -8.27 14.96
CA ASN A 24 1.28 -7.66 15.47
C ASN A 24 0.03 -8.45 15.04
N PRO A 25 -0.08 -9.76 15.38
CA PRO A 25 -1.13 -10.63 14.84
C PRO A 25 -2.55 -10.21 15.26
N ASP A 26 -2.68 -9.54 16.39
CA ASP A 26 -3.98 -9.12 16.96
C ASP A 26 -4.33 -7.65 16.65
N LYS A 27 -3.52 -6.96 15.84
CA LYS A 27 -3.70 -5.53 15.55
C LYS A 27 -3.45 -5.22 14.08
N GLU A 28 -4.30 -4.38 13.51
CA GLU A 28 -4.05 -3.78 12.20
C GLU A 28 -2.88 -2.77 12.28
N VAL A 29 -1.86 -2.97 11.46
CA VAL A 29 -0.76 -2.03 11.25
C VAL A 29 -0.91 -1.39 9.88
N CYS A 30 -0.44 -0.16 9.74
CA CYS A 30 -0.50 0.57 8.47
C CYS A 30 0.76 1.40 8.23
N GLY A 31 0.91 1.83 6.98
CA GLY A 31 2.02 2.68 6.59
C GLY A 31 1.93 3.16 5.15
N LEU A 32 2.95 3.92 4.77
CA LEU A 32 3.06 4.56 3.46
C LEU A 32 4.05 3.79 2.59
N LEU A 33 3.77 3.71 1.29
CA LEU A 33 4.59 3.04 0.30
C LEU A 33 5.36 4.05 -0.52
N PHE A 34 6.64 3.77 -0.74
CA PHE A 34 7.47 4.54 -1.66
C PHE A 34 8.02 3.66 -2.77
N GLY A 35 8.18 4.27 -3.94
CA GLY A 35 8.49 3.52 -5.14
C GLY A 35 8.54 4.37 -6.39
N GLN A 36 8.41 3.72 -7.54
CA GLN A 36 8.50 4.33 -8.86
C GLN A 36 7.15 4.22 -9.57
N LEU A 37 6.82 5.27 -10.32
CA LEU A 37 5.65 5.31 -11.20
C LEU A 37 6.09 5.04 -12.63
N GLU A 38 5.53 4.02 -13.25
CA GLU A 38 5.68 3.70 -14.67
C GLU A 38 4.35 3.97 -15.39
N PRO A 39 4.31 4.06 -16.73
CA PRO A 39 3.10 4.47 -17.47
C PRO A 39 1.81 3.67 -17.13
N GLU A 40 1.95 2.38 -16.81
CA GLU A 40 0.84 1.48 -16.47
C GLU A 40 1.11 0.62 -15.22
N SER A 41 2.22 0.88 -14.53
CA SER A 41 2.69 0.06 -13.42
C SER A 41 3.13 0.93 -12.24
N VAL A 42 2.99 0.37 -11.04
CA VAL A 42 3.57 0.95 -9.83
C VAL A 42 4.55 -0.06 -9.25
N ARG A 43 5.81 0.34 -9.10
CA ARG A 43 6.83 -0.48 -8.46
C ARG A 43 7.07 0.01 -7.04
N VAL A 44 6.67 -0.78 -6.05
CA VAL A 44 6.85 -0.51 -4.62
C VAL A 44 8.24 -0.96 -4.19
N LEU A 45 9.08 -0.02 -3.79
CA LEU A 45 10.48 -0.27 -3.39
C LEU A 45 10.64 -0.46 -1.89
N GLY A 46 9.74 0.12 -1.09
CA GLY A 46 9.78 0.04 0.37
C GLY A 46 8.56 0.68 1.01
N HIS A 47 8.57 0.71 2.34
CA HIS A 47 7.48 1.27 3.14
C HIS A 47 8.00 1.99 4.39
N PHE A 48 7.15 2.84 4.96
CA PHE A 48 7.32 3.47 6.27
C PHE A 48 6.10 3.19 7.14
N PRO A 49 6.27 2.58 8.33
CA PRO A 49 5.17 2.36 9.27
C PRO A 49 4.64 3.70 9.77
N SER A 50 3.35 3.94 9.60
CA SER A 50 2.77 5.24 9.91
C SER A 50 1.25 5.26 9.85
N GLU A 51 0.63 6.11 10.66
CA GLU A 51 -0.80 6.41 10.55
C GLU A 51 -1.06 7.19 9.25
N VAL A 52 -1.71 6.52 8.28
CA VAL A 52 -1.96 7.03 6.92
C VAL A 52 -2.95 8.18 6.88
N THR A 53 -3.77 8.35 7.93
CA THR A 53 -4.80 9.39 8.00
C THR A 53 -4.29 10.72 8.56
N ASP A 54 -3.08 10.77 9.13
CA ASP A 54 -2.47 11.99 9.66
C ASP A 54 -1.68 12.74 8.57
N PRO A 55 -2.11 13.96 8.18
CA PRO A 55 -1.40 14.76 7.18
C PRO A 55 0.07 15.05 7.52
N THR A 56 0.39 15.10 8.82
CA THR A 56 1.76 15.34 9.30
C THR A 56 2.70 14.20 8.91
N ASN A 57 2.19 12.97 8.93
CA ASN A 57 2.95 11.78 8.56
C ASN A 57 3.17 11.70 7.06
N LEU A 58 2.19 12.09 6.25
CA LEU A 58 2.38 12.20 4.80
C LEU A 58 3.46 13.22 4.45
N ALA A 59 3.45 14.40 5.08
CA ALA A 59 4.45 15.43 4.83
C ALA A 59 5.87 14.92 5.18
N LYS A 60 6.04 14.30 6.35
CA LYS A 60 7.30 13.70 6.77
C LYS A 60 7.78 12.61 5.82
N ALA A 61 6.88 11.74 5.37
CA ALA A 61 7.23 10.67 4.43
C ALA A 61 7.66 11.24 3.06
N GLN A 62 7.03 12.32 2.60
CA GLN A 62 7.47 13.02 1.39
C GLN A 62 8.87 13.63 1.55
N GLU A 63 9.20 14.16 2.73
CA GLU A 63 10.53 14.69 3.03
C GLU A 63 11.58 13.57 3.05
N LEU A 64 11.30 12.45 3.72
CA LEU A 64 12.19 11.28 3.75
C LEU A 64 12.47 10.72 2.35
N VAL A 65 11.44 10.64 1.50
CA VAL A 65 11.64 10.20 0.11
C VAL A 65 12.58 11.16 -0.64
N LYS A 66 12.48 12.48 -0.42
CA LYS A 66 13.41 13.44 -1.04
C LYS A 66 14.85 13.28 -0.54
N GLU A 67 15.05 12.89 0.72
CA GLU A 67 16.39 12.62 1.27
C GLU A 67 17.01 11.34 0.70
N ILE A 68 16.19 10.34 0.37
CA ILE A 68 16.64 9.05 -0.19
C ILE A 68 16.95 9.17 -1.69
N VAL A 69 16.30 10.10 -2.40
CA VAL A 69 16.53 10.32 -3.83
C VAL A 69 17.81 11.13 -4.03
N ASP A 70 18.83 10.48 -4.58
CA ASP A 70 20.02 11.16 -5.09
C ASP A 70 19.62 12.10 -6.24
N SER A 71 20.07 13.36 -6.21
CA SER A 71 19.62 14.41 -7.12
C SER A 71 19.98 14.16 -8.60
N GLU A 72 20.86 13.19 -8.84
CA GLU A 72 21.36 12.79 -10.16
C GLU A 72 20.59 11.60 -10.77
N SER A 73 19.68 10.96 -10.03
CA SER A 73 18.91 9.82 -10.55
C SER A 73 17.73 10.27 -11.44
N THR A 74 17.63 9.69 -12.63
CA THR A 74 16.46 9.86 -13.51
C THR A 74 15.23 9.11 -13.01
N GLU A 75 15.39 8.16 -12.09
CA GLU A 75 14.30 7.37 -11.52
C GLU A 75 13.81 8.00 -10.22
N GLN A 76 12.86 8.93 -10.33
CA GLN A 76 12.28 9.62 -9.18
C GLN A 76 11.48 8.65 -8.29
N VAL A 77 12.02 8.33 -7.12
CA VAL A 77 11.25 7.66 -6.05
C VAL A 77 10.22 8.66 -5.50
N LYS A 78 8.99 8.18 -5.29
CA LYS A 78 7.86 8.97 -4.82
C LYS A 78 7.06 8.18 -3.79
N LEU A 79 6.18 8.86 -3.06
CA LEU A 79 5.07 8.17 -2.41
C LEU A 79 4.13 7.61 -3.49
N VAL A 80 3.91 6.31 -3.46
CA VAL A 80 3.12 5.59 -4.47
C VAL A 80 1.87 4.94 -3.90
N GLY A 81 1.74 4.88 -2.58
CA GLY A 81 0.58 4.23 -1.99
C GLY A 81 0.60 4.18 -0.48
N TRP A 82 -0.28 3.35 0.04
CA TRP A 82 -0.38 3.00 1.44
C TRP A 82 -0.62 1.49 1.57
N TYR A 83 -0.30 0.94 2.74
CA TYR A 83 -0.67 -0.42 3.08
C TYR A 83 -1.31 -0.47 4.46
N HIS A 84 -2.11 -1.50 4.68
CA HIS A 84 -2.43 -1.95 6.01
C HIS A 84 -2.59 -3.46 6.07
N THR A 85 -2.64 -3.98 7.29
CA THR A 85 -2.92 -5.39 7.54
C THR A 85 -4.33 -5.56 8.08
N HIS A 86 -4.99 -6.64 7.71
CA HIS A 86 -6.17 -7.13 8.40
C HIS A 86 -5.79 -8.23 9.39
N ALA A 87 -6.19 -8.06 10.66
CA ALA A 87 -6.04 -9.08 11.69
C ALA A 87 -7.24 -10.03 11.67
N GLY A 88 -6.99 -11.33 11.45
CA GLY A 88 -8.03 -12.38 11.56
C GLY A 88 -9.07 -12.41 10.43
N ARG A 89 -8.82 -11.79 9.27
CA ARG A 89 -9.70 -11.84 8.09
C ARG A 89 -8.90 -11.75 6.78
N GLY A 90 -9.60 -11.92 5.66
CA GLY A 90 -9.03 -11.85 4.31
C GLY A 90 -8.54 -10.46 3.91
N CYS A 91 -8.01 -10.37 2.69
CA CYS A 91 -7.46 -9.13 2.13
C CYS A 91 -8.52 -8.28 1.40
N GLU A 92 -9.81 -8.61 1.47
CA GLU A 92 -10.84 -7.78 0.84
C GLU A 92 -10.89 -6.40 1.51
N PRO A 93 -10.82 -5.29 0.75
CA PRO A 93 -10.90 -3.95 1.31
C PRO A 93 -12.28 -3.70 1.92
N THR A 94 -12.30 -3.03 3.07
CA THR A 94 -13.52 -2.55 3.70
C THR A 94 -14.06 -1.29 3.01
N LEU A 95 -15.26 -0.86 3.41
CA LEU A 95 -15.80 0.43 2.98
C LEU A 95 -14.88 1.59 3.39
N SER A 96 -14.33 1.55 4.60
CA SER A 96 -13.39 2.57 5.08
C SER A 96 -12.13 2.64 4.21
N ASP A 97 -11.60 1.49 3.80
CA ASP A 97 -10.43 1.41 2.92
C ASP A 97 -10.73 1.99 1.55
N THR A 98 -11.91 1.70 1.01
CA THR A 98 -12.36 2.23 -0.28
C THR A 98 -12.51 3.75 -0.22
N PHE A 99 -13.11 4.30 0.83
CA PHE A 99 -13.23 5.75 1.01
C PHE A 99 -11.86 6.44 1.14
N LEU A 100 -10.92 5.83 1.87
CA LEU A 100 -9.57 6.34 1.99
C LEU A 100 -8.84 6.32 0.63
N GLN A 101 -8.96 5.20 -0.08
CA GLN A 101 -8.36 5.02 -1.41
C GLN A 101 -8.92 6.02 -2.42
N ASP A 102 -10.24 6.21 -2.47
CA ASP A 102 -10.88 7.20 -3.35
C ASP A 102 -10.36 8.61 -3.08
N ARG A 103 -10.21 8.98 -1.80
CA ARG A 103 -9.67 10.30 -1.43
C ARG A 103 -8.25 10.49 -1.96
N PHE A 104 -7.39 9.48 -1.84
CA PHE A 104 -6.03 9.58 -2.35
C PHE A 104 -5.97 9.55 -3.88
N GLN A 105 -6.71 8.65 -4.53
CA GLN A 105 -6.70 8.52 -6.00
C GLN A 105 -7.25 9.75 -6.72
N ASN A 106 -8.19 10.48 -6.10
CA ASN A 106 -8.65 11.77 -6.61
C ASN A 106 -7.53 12.83 -6.69
N LEU A 107 -6.52 12.74 -5.82
CA LEU A 107 -5.37 13.65 -5.79
C LEU A 107 -4.16 13.09 -6.55
N LEU A 108 -3.97 11.78 -6.48
CA LEU A 108 -2.82 11.05 -6.98
C LEU A 108 -3.35 9.84 -7.79
N PRO A 109 -3.59 9.98 -9.11
CA PRO A 109 -4.29 8.97 -9.91
C PRO A 109 -3.65 7.57 -9.92
N HIS A 110 -2.36 7.47 -9.64
CA HIS A 110 -1.61 6.21 -9.59
C HIS A 110 -1.33 5.73 -8.15
N PHE A 111 -1.98 6.31 -7.15
CA PHE A 111 -1.81 5.89 -5.75
C PHE A 111 -2.48 4.54 -5.51
N VAL A 112 -1.77 3.60 -4.89
CA VAL A 112 -2.25 2.23 -4.66
C VAL A 112 -2.48 1.96 -3.18
N GLY A 113 -3.49 1.15 -2.87
CA GLY A 113 -3.72 0.59 -1.53
C GLY A 113 -3.40 -0.90 -1.53
N LEU A 114 -2.58 -1.35 -0.57
CA LEU A 114 -2.26 -2.76 -0.38
C LEU A 114 -2.86 -3.27 0.94
N VAL A 115 -3.64 -4.36 0.87
CA VAL A 115 -4.15 -5.05 2.06
C VAL A 115 -3.41 -6.37 2.22
N LEU A 116 -2.77 -6.54 3.38
CA LEU A 116 -2.07 -7.76 3.74
C LEU A 116 -2.81 -8.49 4.86
N THR A 117 -2.61 -9.79 4.97
CA THR A 117 -3.11 -10.57 6.11
C THR A 117 -2.08 -11.65 6.46
N VAL A 118 -2.03 -12.00 7.74
CA VAL A 118 -1.26 -13.13 8.25
C VAL A 118 -2.24 -14.09 8.94
N GLY A 119 -2.34 -15.31 8.43
CA GLY A 119 -3.29 -16.31 8.93
C GLY A 119 -3.90 -17.14 7.81
N GLU A 120 -4.69 -18.15 8.18
CA GLU A 120 -5.47 -18.92 7.21
C GLU A 120 -6.47 -17.99 6.52
N THR A 121 -6.21 -17.69 5.26
CA THR A 121 -7.21 -17.11 4.38
C THR A 121 -8.28 -18.18 4.16
N SER A 122 -9.38 -18.11 4.91
CA SER A 122 -10.62 -18.67 4.41
C SER A 122 -10.98 -17.87 3.17
N VAL A 123 -10.46 -18.27 2.01
CA VAL A 123 -10.93 -17.80 0.72
C VAL A 123 -12.41 -18.19 0.71
N HIS A 124 -13.29 -17.24 1.00
CA HIS A 124 -14.71 -17.46 0.76
C HIS A 124 -14.86 -17.58 -0.74
N GLU A 125 -15.01 -18.81 -1.23
CA GLU A 125 -15.43 -19.05 -2.60
C GLU A 125 -16.70 -18.21 -2.84
N PRO A 126 -16.77 -17.43 -3.94
CA PRO A 126 -17.98 -16.70 -4.25
C PRO A 126 -19.12 -17.71 -4.33
N VAL A 127 -20.13 -17.52 -3.47
CA VAL A 127 -21.36 -18.31 -3.52
C VAL A 127 -21.93 -18.16 -4.92
N ARG A 128 -21.86 -19.21 -5.73
CA ARG A 128 -22.59 -19.28 -7.00
C ARG A 128 -24.07 -19.17 -6.64
N ASN A 129 -24.63 -17.99 -6.87
CA ASN A 129 -26.07 -17.83 -6.92
C ASN A 129 -26.54 -18.46 -8.23
N ASP A 130 -26.91 -19.74 -8.15
CA ASP A 130 -27.71 -20.38 -9.18
C ASP A 130 -29.15 -19.87 -9.03
N TYR A 131 -29.51 -18.86 -9.83
CA TYR A 131 -30.89 -18.48 -10.13
C TYR A 131 -31.13 -18.57 -11.63
#